data_AF-A0A661AWP7-F1
#
_entry.id   AF-A0A661AWP7-F1
#
_cell.length_a   1.000
_cell.length_b   1.000
_cell.length_c   1.000
_cell.angle_alpha   90.00
_cell.angle_beta   90.00
_cell.angle_gamma   90.00
#
_symmetry.space_group_name_H-M   'P 1'
#
loop_
_entity.id
_entity.type
_entity.pdbx_description
1 polymer ?
#
loop_
_entity_poly.entity_id
_entity_poly.type
_entity_poly.pdbx_seq_one_letter_code
_entity_poly.pdbx_strand_id
1 'polypeptide(L)'
;MAYILFSVLLNPYVVDRKAREIVSGMLPEDKIAQMLLLGFDSLAQLKKEIGEFPIGGIILFKKNRRYMVPETLNYLHTLCPIPLFIAIDEEGGDVAPVYQYPPLPAPAMLGEINKRDITEYAGYLTGKLVKKLGFNLVLAPLGDINVNPKNPIIGTRSFGDRYSRVVPHMVAFIQGLHSAGVMACVKHWPGHGSSSKDSHRTLPVIIPEKGELEAFKLAVLLGVDMVMVGHLEILDFDTLPATLSPRAVKILREFAGDGVVLITDDMCMHAVRYPMYRAVRMAILAGMDVILISRYGVKVDPGKLIHYLTSCYETDSRFRKNVDDAVLRIIKCKIRNGLIKVDTAYAGEFKRETLRRGVRICLRYPLDMKNTVVVVKNPYQGKILEDMGLRWITYKDKIEPGNTYILLYPSFDTWLRIKKTGVRCIPVLASPYKKYGDEWIVTFQRNYPLRLLFQVLYERVYATFFPIK
;
A
#
# COMPACT_ATOMS: atom_id res chain seq x y z
N MET A 1 -5.34 -23.42 13.69
CA MET A 1 -5.06 -23.19 12.25
C MET A 1 -4.83 -21.69 12.03
N ALA A 2 -3.70 -21.19 12.54
CA ALA A 2 -3.48 -19.79 12.91
C ALA A 2 -2.36 -19.13 12.06
N TYR A 3 -2.62 -18.91 10.77
CA TYR A 3 -1.60 -18.38 9.84
C TYR A 3 -1.99 -17.12 9.05
N ILE A 4 -3.08 -16.41 9.41
CA ILE A 4 -3.61 -15.33 8.54
C ILE A 4 -3.43 -13.88 9.07
N LEU A 5 -2.90 -13.65 10.29
CA LEU A 5 -2.77 -12.27 10.82
C LEU A 5 -1.33 -11.73 10.99
N PHE A 6 -0.33 -12.36 10.37
CA PHE A 6 1.08 -12.00 10.60
C PHE A 6 1.65 -10.90 9.69
N SER A 7 0.97 -10.50 8.62
CA SER A 7 1.53 -9.53 7.67
C SER A 7 1.61 -8.10 8.24
N VAL A 8 0.68 -7.67 9.08
CA VAL A 8 0.55 -6.26 9.47
C VAL A 8 1.38 -5.86 10.72
N LEU A 9 2.14 -6.79 11.31
CA LEU A 9 2.82 -6.56 12.61
C LEU A 9 4.33 -6.84 12.59
N LEU A 10 4.99 -6.69 11.44
CA LEU A 10 6.47 -6.75 11.41
C LEU A 10 7.06 -5.43 11.92
N ASN A 11 7.96 -5.52 12.89
CA ASN A 11 8.75 -4.39 13.37
C ASN A 11 9.40 -3.68 12.16
N PRO A 12 9.14 -2.38 11.91
CA PRO A 12 9.69 -1.66 10.76
C PRO A 12 11.21 -1.74 10.65
N TYR A 13 11.94 -1.87 11.76
CA TYR A 13 13.38 -2.10 11.76
C TYR A 13 13.75 -3.48 11.20
N VAL A 14 12.99 -4.52 11.56
CA VAL A 14 13.18 -5.88 11.02
C VAL A 14 12.87 -5.91 9.52
N VAL A 15 11.83 -5.19 9.10
CA VAL A 15 11.49 -5.00 7.68
C VAL A 15 12.60 -4.25 6.93
N ASP A 16 13.05 -3.10 7.46
CA ASP A 16 14.08 -2.26 6.84
C ASP A 16 15.43 -2.99 6.76
N ARG A 17 15.85 -3.63 7.85
CA ARG A 17 17.08 -4.43 7.90
C ARG A 17 17.04 -5.56 6.89
N LYS A 18 15.97 -6.36 6.88
CA LYS A 18 15.86 -7.49 5.95
C LYS A 18 15.80 -7.01 4.50
N ALA A 19 15.07 -5.92 4.24
CA ALA A 19 15.02 -5.34 2.91
C ALA A 19 16.40 -4.84 2.46
N ARG A 20 17.15 -4.13 3.32
CA ARG A 20 18.52 -3.69 3.00
C ARG A 20 19.47 -4.84 2.77
N GLU A 21 19.39 -5.89 3.58
CA GLU A 21 20.17 -7.13 3.41
C GLU A 21 19.92 -7.72 2.01
N ILE A 22 18.65 -7.92 1.64
CA ILE A 22 18.27 -8.41 0.31
C ILE A 22 18.81 -7.48 -0.79
N VAL A 23 18.52 -6.18 -0.72
CA VAL A 23 18.90 -5.21 -1.75
C VAL A 23 20.41 -5.08 -1.90
N SER A 24 21.17 -5.20 -0.80
CA SER A 24 22.64 -5.15 -0.83
C SER A 24 23.28 -6.34 -1.53
N GLY A 25 22.59 -7.49 -1.55
CA GLY A 25 23.04 -8.70 -2.23
C GLY A 25 22.60 -8.81 -3.69
N MET A 26 21.82 -7.86 -4.20
CA MET A 26 21.31 -7.88 -5.58
C MET A 26 22.31 -7.29 -6.58
N LEU A 27 22.42 -7.92 -7.74
CA LEU A 27 23.12 -7.36 -8.89
C LEU A 27 22.35 -6.14 -9.45
N PRO A 28 23.01 -5.19 -10.14
CA PRO A 28 22.35 -4.07 -10.78
C PRO A 28 21.14 -4.46 -11.65
N GLU A 29 21.31 -5.46 -12.51
CA GLU A 29 20.27 -6.00 -13.39
C GLU A 29 19.09 -6.59 -12.62
N ASP A 30 19.34 -7.25 -11.49
CA ASP A 30 18.29 -7.79 -10.63
C ASP A 30 17.47 -6.66 -10.00
N LYS A 31 18.12 -5.56 -9.62
CA LYS A 31 17.45 -4.38 -9.07
C LYS A 31 16.53 -3.76 -10.11
N ILE A 32 17.02 -3.58 -11.33
CA ILE A 32 16.21 -3.10 -12.45
C ILE A 32 15.04 -4.06 -12.73
N ALA A 33 15.30 -5.36 -12.78
CA ALA A 33 14.27 -6.38 -13.01
C ALA A 33 13.17 -6.35 -11.94
N GLN A 34 13.53 -6.14 -10.67
CA GLN A 34 12.56 -6.01 -9.57
C GLN A 34 11.62 -4.81 -9.69
N MET A 35 11.98 -3.78 -10.48
CA MET A 35 11.11 -2.63 -10.75
C MET A 35 10.06 -2.91 -11.83
N LEU A 36 10.15 -4.03 -12.57
CA LEU A 36 9.25 -4.29 -13.70
C LEU A 36 8.02 -5.12 -13.29
N LEU A 37 6.84 -4.67 -13.74
CA LEU A 37 5.58 -5.42 -13.72
C LEU A 37 5.18 -5.73 -15.18
N LEU A 38 5.34 -6.98 -15.60
CA LEU A 38 5.24 -7.36 -17.02
C LEU A 38 3.94 -8.09 -17.37
N GLY A 39 3.32 -7.69 -18.47
CA GLY A 39 2.35 -8.51 -19.19
C GLY A 39 3.05 -9.59 -20.02
N PHE A 40 2.34 -10.67 -20.36
CA PHE A 40 2.91 -11.77 -21.15
C PHE A 40 1.87 -12.39 -22.09
N ASP A 41 2.34 -13.01 -23.18
CA ASP A 41 1.48 -13.67 -24.18
C ASP A 41 1.42 -15.19 -23.98
N SER A 42 2.50 -15.80 -23.48
CA SER A 42 2.58 -17.23 -23.17
C SER A 42 3.37 -17.53 -21.90
N LEU A 43 3.05 -18.65 -21.23
CA LEU A 43 3.82 -19.11 -20.08
C LEU A 43 5.25 -19.50 -20.46
N ALA A 44 5.48 -20.03 -21.67
CA ALA A 44 6.83 -20.38 -22.13
C ALA A 44 7.73 -19.15 -22.22
N GLN A 45 7.23 -18.06 -22.80
CA GLN A 45 7.92 -16.78 -22.82
C GLN A 45 8.18 -16.27 -21.40
N LEU A 46 7.16 -16.24 -20.55
CA LEU A 46 7.28 -15.74 -19.19
C LEU A 46 8.32 -16.53 -18.37
N LYS A 47 8.32 -17.87 -18.48
CA LYS A 47 9.29 -18.73 -17.80
C LYS A 47 10.72 -18.43 -18.23
N LYS A 48 10.94 -18.19 -19.53
CA LYS A 48 12.26 -17.80 -20.03
C LYS A 48 12.71 -16.47 -19.42
N GLU A 49 11.84 -15.47 -19.46
CA GLU A 49 12.13 -14.12 -18.93
C GLU A 49 12.40 -14.11 -17.42
N ILE A 50 11.61 -14.87 -16.65
CA ILE A 50 11.82 -15.05 -15.20
C ILE A 50 13.09 -15.84 -14.89
N GLY A 51 13.43 -16.83 -15.72
CA GLY A 51 14.65 -17.62 -15.54
C GLY A 51 15.93 -16.82 -15.81
N GLU A 52 15.86 -15.80 -16.66
CA GLU A 52 16.97 -14.90 -16.97
C GLU A 52 17.13 -13.78 -15.94
N PHE A 53 16.01 -13.21 -15.46
CA PHE A 53 16.04 -12.10 -14.50
C PHE A 53 14.96 -12.26 -13.42
N PRO A 54 15.23 -11.90 -12.15
CA PRO A 54 14.23 -11.89 -11.10
C PRO A 54 13.29 -10.69 -11.29
N ILE A 55 12.30 -10.82 -12.16
CA ILE A 55 11.30 -9.77 -12.43
C ILE A 55 10.50 -9.46 -11.15
N GLY A 56 10.10 -8.19 -10.98
CA GLY A 56 9.36 -7.70 -9.81
C GLY A 56 7.95 -8.27 -9.70
N GLY A 57 7.27 -8.39 -10.83
CA GLY A 57 5.94 -8.97 -10.91
C GLY A 57 5.41 -9.16 -12.33
N ILE A 58 4.20 -9.68 -12.40
CA ILE A 58 3.43 -9.87 -13.63
C ILE A 58 2.01 -9.31 -13.48
N ILE A 59 1.43 -8.90 -14.60
CA ILE A 59 0.03 -8.50 -14.69
C ILE A 59 -0.71 -9.41 -15.68
N LEU A 60 -1.92 -9.83 -15.30
CA LEU A 60 -2.79 -10.63 -16.15
C LEU A 60 -4.02 -9.83 -16.59
N PHE A 61 -4.39 -10.00 -17.87
CA PHE A 61 -5.55 -9.35 -18.48
C PHE A 61 -6.59 -10.38 -18.94
N LYS A 62 -7.71 -9.92 -19.52
CA LYS A 62 -8.74 -10.79 -20.12
C LYS A 62 -8.16 -11.80 -21.13
N LYS A 63 -7.09 -11.45 -21.87
CA LYS A 63 -6.39 -12.38 -22.79
C LYS A 63 -5.70 -13.55 -22.07
N ASN A 64 -5.39 -13.40 -20.79
CA ASN A 64 -4.67 -14.38 -19.98
C ASN A 64 -5.60 -15.29 -19.15
N ARG A 65 -6.93 -15.23 -19.36
CA ARG A 65 -7.94 -16.01 -18.60
C ARG A 65 -7.63 -17.50 -18.46
N ARG A 66 -7.11 -18.13 -19.52
CA ARG A 66 -6.69 -19.55 -19.49
C ARG A 66 -5.61 -19.87 -18.44
N TYR A 67 -4.86 -18.87 -17.98
CA TYR A 67 -3.80 -19.00 -16.98
C TYR A 67 -4.24 -18.58 -15.57
N MET A 68 -5.46 -18.04 -15.42
CA MET A 68 -6.02 -17.58 -14.15
C MET A 68 -6.59 -18.76 -13.35
N VAL A 69 -5.76 -19.78 -13.10
CA VAL A 69 -6.11 -20.95 -12.29
C VAL A 69 -5.12 -21.11 -11.13
N PRO A 70 -5.58 -21.56 -9.94
CA PRO A 70 -4.74 -21.64 -8.74
C PRO A 70 -3.41 -22.35 -8.98
N GLU A 71 -3.42 -23.48 -9.69
CA GLU A 71 -2.25 -24.31 -9.95
C GLU A 71 -1.19 -23.53 -10.75
N THR A 72 -1.62 -22.76 -11.75
CA THR A 72 -0.72 -21.97 -12.59
C THR A 72 -0.13 -20.80 -11.83
N LEU A 73 -0.93 -19.99 -11.14
CA LEU A 73 -0.40 -18.82 -10.44
C LEU A 73 0.44 -19.20 -9.21
N ASN A 74 0.05 -20.27 -8.49
CA ASN A 74 0.88 -20.81 -7.40
C ASN A 74 2.21 -21.34 -7.92
N TYR A 75 2.22 -21.99 -9.09
CA TYR A 75 3.48 -22.38 -9.72
C TYR A 75 4.33 -21.16 -10.09
N LEU A 76 3.75 -20.09 -10.63
CA LEU A 76 4.49 -18.85 -10.93
C LEU A 76 5.14 -18.22 -9.69
N HIS A 77 4.49 -18.29 -8.51
CA HIS A 77 5.11 -17.84 -7.25
C HIS A 77 6.39 -18.59 -6.88
N THR A 78 6.57 -19.83 -7.37
CA THR A 78 7.73 -20.66 -7.06
C THR A 78 8.90 -20.46 -8.03
N LEU A 79 8.71 -19.73 -9.13
CA LEU A 79 9.72 -19.58 -10.17
C LEU A 79 10.78 -18.52 -9.85
N CYS A 80 10.51 -17.59 -8.93
CA CYS A 80 11.41 -16.50 -8.61
C CYS A 80 11.99 -16.66 -7.19
N PRO A 81 13.31 -16.42 -7.00
CA PRO A 81 13.91 -16.33 -5.67
C PRO A 81 13.27 -15.25 -4.80
N ILE A 82 12.89 -14.12 -5.42
CA ILE A 82 12.10 -13.05 -4.81
C ILE A 82 10.66 -13.18 -5.31
N PRO A 83 9.67 -13.40 -4.44
CA PRO A 83 8.27 -13.59 -4.84
C PRO A 83 7.73 -12.46 -5.71
N LEU A 84 6.92 -12.81 -6.70
CA LEU A 84 6.32 -11.88 -7.65
C LEU A 84 5.16 -11.09 -7.02
N PHE A 85 5.00 -9.83 -7.43
CA PHE A 85 3.67 -9.26 -7.50
C PHE A 85 2.90 -9.96 -8.64
N ILE A 86 1.75 -10.53 -8.35
CA ILE A 86 0.84 -11.09 -9.37
C ILE A 86 -0.42 -10.22 -9.33
N ALA A 87 -0.51 -9.33 -10.32
CA ALA A 87 -1.44 -8.23 -10.38
C ALA A 87 -2.61 -8.47 -11.34
N ILE A 88 -3.75 -7.82 -11.05
CA ILE A 88 -4.94 -7.81 -11.90
C ILE A 88 -5.77 -6.54 -11.69
N ASP A 89 -6.36 -6.01 -12.77
CA ASP A 89 -7.38 -4.96 -12.71
C ASP A 89 -8.76 -5.55 -12.39
N GLU A 90 -8.96 -6.03 -11.17
CA GLU A 90 -10.26 -6.55 -10.71
C GLU A 90 -11.03 -5.45 -9.94
N GLU A 91 -11.64 -4.52 -10.68
CA GLU A 91 -12.36 -3.35 -10.14
C GLU A 91 -13.83 -3.66 -9.80
N GLY A 92 -14.40 -4.65 -10.49
CA GLY A 92 -15.85 -4.88 -10.57
C GLY A 92 -16.46 -4.28 -11.84
N GLY A 93 -17.71 -4.61 -12.14
CA GLY A 93 -18.39 -4.14 -13.35
C GLY A 93 -17.65 -4.48 -14.65
N ASP A 94 -17.38 -3.47 -15.47
CA ASP A 94 -16.80 -3.63 -16.82
C ASP A 94 -15.33 -4.08 -16.81
N VAL A 95 -14.62 -3.76 -15.72
CA VAL A 95 -13.20 -4.08 -15.51
C VAL A 95 -13.09 -5.17 -14.43
N ALA A 96 -13.52 -6.37 -14.83
CA ALA A 96 -13.45 -7.61 -14.05
C ALA A 96 -12.94 -8.76 -14.96
N PRO A 97 -11.62 -8.94 -15.12
CA PRO A 97 -11.06 -9.96 -15.99
C PRO A 97 -11.29 -11.39 -15.48
N VAL A 98 -11.41 -11.61 -14.16
CA VAL A 98 -11.74 -12.92 -13.58
C VAL A 98 -13.10 -13.38 -14.10
N TYR A 99 -13.16 -14.59 -14.64
CA TYR A 99 -14.37 -15.12 -15.30
C TYR A 99 -14.95 -16.34 -14.60
N GLN A 100 -14.25 -16.90 -13.61
CA GLN A 100 -14.74 -18.05 -12.85
C GLN A 100 -15.90 -17.68 -11.89
N TYR A 101 -16.18 -16.39 -11.74
CA TYR A 101 -17.25 -15.86 -10.91
C TYR A 101 -17.92 -14.69 -11.65
N PRO A 102 -19.22 -14.43 -11.42
CA PRO A 102 -19.85 -13.21 -11.91
C PRO A 102 -19.11 -11.95 -11.41
N PRO A 103 -19.02 -10.90 -12.22
CA PRO A 103 -18.40 -9.66 -11.78
C PRO A 103 -19.17 -9.09 -10.59
N LEU A 104 -18.43 -8.61 -9.58
CA LEU A 104 -19.03 -7.85 -8.49
C LEU A 104 -19.58 -6.50 -9.01
N PRO A 105 -20.48 -5.84 -8.27
CA PRO A 105 -21.08 -4.58 -8.70
C PRO A 105 -20.04 -3.56 -9.13
N ALA A 106 -20.36 -2.81 -10.20
CA ALA A 106 -19.52 -1.71 -10.65
C ALA A 106 -19.34 -0.67 -9.51
N PRO A 107 -18.19 0.02 -9.43
CA PRO A 107 -17.98 1.09 -8.44
C PRO A 107 -19.10 2.13 -8.42
N ALA A 108 -19.60 2.57 -9.58
CA ALA A 108 -20.71 3.52 -9.65
C ALA A 108 -21.99 3.00 -8.98
N MET A 109 -22.28 1.69 -9.09
CA MET A 109 -23.42 1.07 -8.42
C MET A 109 -23.22 1.06 -6.90
N LEU A 110 -22.01 0.73 -6.42
CA LEU A 110 -21.70 0.77 -5.00
C LEU A 110 -21.84 2.19 -4.41
N GLY A 111 -21.38 3.20 -5.15
CA GLY A 111 -21.53 4.59 -4.76
C GLY A 111 -22.96 5.12 -4.83
N GLU A 112 -23.80 4.59 -5.72
CA GLU A 112 -25.24 4.91 -5.76
C GLU A 112 -26.01 4.25 -4.61
N ILE A 113 -25.68 3.00 -4.27
CA ILE A 113 -26.19 2.35 -3.06
C ILE A 113 -25.76 3.14 -1.81
N ASN A 114 -24.58 3.77 -1.84
CA ASN A 114 -24.04 4.66 -0.81
C ASN A 114 -23.99 4.03 0.60
N LYS A 115 -23.74 2.71 0.65
CA LYS A 115 -23.54 1.94 1.89
C LYS A 115 -22.11 1.40 1.93
N ARG A 116 -21.32 1.92 2.88
CA ARG A 116 -19.88 1.66 2.98
C ARG A 116 -19.55 0.23 3.37
N ASP A 117 -20.35 -0.36 4.25
CA ASP A 117 -20.28 -1.77 4.64
C ASP A 117 -20.47 -2.72 3.45
N ILE A 118 -21.39 -2.41 2.53
CA ILE A 118 -21.56 -3.16 1.29
C ILE A 118 -20.31 -3.05 0.39
N THR A 119 -19.68 -1.88 0.36
CA THR A 119 -18.49 -1.63 -0.46
C THR A 119 -17.25 -2.32 0.12
N GLU A 120 -17.09 -2.29 1.44
CA GLU A 120 -16.05 -3.05 2.14
C GLU A 120 -16.23 -4.55 1.90
N TYR A 121 -17.46 -5.05 1.98
CA TYR A 121 -17.76 -6.45 1.69
C TYR A 121 -17.49 -6.82 0.23
N ALA A 122 -17.81 -5.94 -0.73
CA ALA A 122 -17.45 -6.11 -2.13
C ALA A 122 -15.91 -6.20 -2.30
N GLY A 123 -15.15 -5.29 -1.71
CA GLY A 123 -13.69 -5.34 -1.73
C GLY A 123 -13.12 -6.62 -1.09
N TYR A 124 -13.71 -7.08 0.03
CA TYR A 124 -13.35 -8.34 0.68
C TYR A 124 -13.60 -9.54 -0.22
N LEU A 125 -14.77 -9.59 -0.87
CA LEU A 125 -15.10 -10.65 -1.84
C LEU A 125 -14.13 -10.63 -3.02
N THR A 126 -13.85 -9.46 -3.63
CA THR A 126 -12.83 -9.33 -4.68
C THR A 126 -11.51 -9.92 -4.22
N GLY A 127 -11.02 -9.49 -3.06
CA GLY A 127 -9.77 -9.99 -2.48
C GLY A 127 -9.77 -11.50 -2.26
N LYS A 128 -10.87 -12.06 -1.73
CA LYS A 128 -11.01 -13.51 -1.52
C LYS A 128 -10.98 -14.30 -2.83
N LEU A 129 -11.66 -13.82 -3.86
CA LEU A 129 -11.73 -14.47 -5.17
C LEU A 129 -10.36 -14.49 -5.84
N VAL A 130 -9.70 -13.33 -5.94
CA VAL A 130 -8.39 -13.23 -6.62
C VAL A 130 -7.30 -13.96 -5.83
N LYS A 131 -7.32 -13.91 -4.49
CA LYS A 131 -6.37 -14.63 -3.64
C LYS A 131 -6.49 -16.14 -3.79
N LYS A 132 -7.71 -16.66 -3.93
CA LYS A 132 -7.94 -18.10 -4.19
C LYS A 132 -7.31 -18.54 -5.50
N LEU A 133 -7.26 -17.67 -6.51
CA LEU A 133 -6.60 -17.94 -7.78
C LEU A 133 -5.07 -17.79 -7.70
N GLY A 134 -4.53 -17.11 -6.68
CA GLY A 134 -3.10 -16.89 -6.49
C GLY A 134 -2.63 -15.46 -6.78
N PHE A 135 -3.54 -14.51 -7.04
CA PHE A 135 -3.18 -13.09 -7.10
C PHE A 135 -2.87 -12.55 -5.70
N ASN A 136 -1.98 -11.56 -5.63
CA ASN A 136 -1.64 -10.88 -4.37
C ASN A 136 -1.74 -9.36 -4.46
N LEU A 137 -1.99 -8.80 -5.65
CA LEU A 137 -2.16 -7.37 -5.89
C LEU A 137 -3.39 -7.12 -6.76
N VAL A 138 -4.29 -6.26 -6.30
CA VAL A 138 -5.40 -5.74 -7.11
C VAL A 138 -5.13 -4.28 -7.43
N LEU A 139 -5.18 -3.95 -8.72
CA LEU A 139 -5.02 -2.60 -9.23
C LEU A 139 -6.33 -1.81 -9.11
N ALA A 140 -6.85 -1.72 -7.88
CA ALA A 140 -8.09 -1.06 -7.52
C ALA A 140 -8.02 -0.66 -6.02
N PRO A 141 -8.89 0.25 -5.54
CA PRO A 141 -9.99 0.90 -6.25
C PRO A 141 -9.57 2.17 -7.00
N LEU A 142 -10.50 2.77 -7.74
CA LEU A 142 -10.33 4.13 -8.26
C LEU A 142 -10.56 5.16 -7.15
N GLY A 143 -9.70 6.17 -7.12
CA GLY A 143 -9.86 7.43 -6.39
C GLY A 143 -10.29 8.60 -7.28
N ASP A 144 -10.51 8.35 -8.58
CA ASP A 144 -10.96 9.36 -9.54
C ASP A 144 -12.39 9.83 -9.25
N ILE A 145 -12.65 11.13 -9.34
CA ILE A 145 -13.97 11.73 -9.11
C ILE A 145 -14.56 12.11 -10.47
N ASN A 146 -15.58 11.37 -10.93
CA ASN A 146 -16.12 11.47 -12.29
C ASN A 146 -17.00 12.73 -12.50
N VAL A 147 -16.38 13.91 -12.37
CA VAL A 147 -17.03 15.22 -12.52
C VAL A 147 -17.43 15.52 -13.96
N ASN A 148 -16.78 14.90 -14.94
CA ASN A 148 -17.16 15.03 -16.34
C ASN A 148 -18.13 13.90 -16.74
N PRO A 149 -19.43 14.18 -16.97
CA PRO A 149 -20.39 13.14 -17.36
C PRO A 149 -20.10 12.52 -18.73
N LYS A 150 -19.29 13.18 -19.57
CA LYS A 150 -18.83 12.67 -20.86
C LYS A 150 -17.42 12.03 -20.77
N ASN A 151 -16.93 11.74 -19.57
CA ASN A 151 -15.63 11.09 -19.40
C ASN A 151 -15.64 9.72 -20.12
N PRO A 152 -14.75 9.49 -21.10
CA PRO A 152 -14.79 8.29 -21.93
C PRO A 152 -14.16 7.06 -21.26
N ILE A 153 -13.48 7.21 -20.11
CA ILE A 153 -12.61 6.18 -19.54
C ILE A 153 -12.89 5.85 -18.06
N ILE A 154 -13.39 6.81 -17.27
CA ILE A 154 -13.72 6.60 -15.85
C ILE A 154 -15.16 6.12 -15.72
N GLY A 155 -16.16 6.96 -16.01
CA GLY A 155 -17.57 6.54 -16.10
C GLY A 155 -18.03 5.68 -14.92
N THR A 156 -18.45 4.44 -15.21
CA THR A 156 -18.96 3.45 -14.25
C THR A 156 -17.89 2.92 -13.26
N ARG A 157 -16.60 3.20 -13.52
CA ARG A 157 -15.46 2.77 -12.70
C ARG A 157 -15.21 3.68 -11.49
N SER A 158 -15.77 4.89 -11.47
CA SER A 158 -15.74 5.73 -10.27
C SER A 158 -16.96 5.44 -9.39
N PHE A 159 -16.78 5.57 -8.07
CA PHE A 159 -17.89 5.53 -7.11
C PHE A 159 -18.80 6.76 -7.22
N GLY A 160 -18.42 7.83 -7.91
CA GLY A 160 -19.28 9.00 -8.05
C GLY A 160 -18.61 10.23 -8.63
N ASP A 161 -19.36 11.32 -8.55
CA ASP A 161 -19.03 12.62 -9.14
C ASP A 161 -18.56 13.67 -8.13
N ARG A 162 -18.42 13.27 -6.85
CA ARG A 162 -18.02 14.18 -5.77
C ARG A 162 -17.22 13.47 -4.69
N TYR A 163 -16.32 14.23 -4.06
CA TYR A 163 -15.46 13.78 -2.96
C TYR A 163 -16.20 13.00 -1.86
N SER A 164 -17.34 13.54 -1.39
CA SER A 164 -18.12 12.96 -0.29
C SER A 164 -18.72 11.59 -0.62
N ARG A 165 -18.81 11.22 -1.90
CA ARG A 165 -19.24 9.90 -2.36
C ARG A 165 -18.03 9.00 -2.66
N VAL A 166 -17.01 9.50 -3.35
CA VAL A 166 -15.89 8.67 -3.79
C VAL A 166 -15.02 8.20 -2.63
N VAL A 167 -14.62 9.12 -1.76
CA VAL A 167 -13.59 8.83 -0.75
C VAL A 167 -14.00 7.77 0.27
N PRO A 168 -15.21 7.83 0.88
CA PRO A 168 -15.60 6.80 1.84
C PRO A 168 -15.69 5.40 1.23
N HIS A 169 -16.10 5.28 -0.04
CA HIS A 169 -16.19 4.01 -0.76
C HIS A 169 -14.82 3.49 -1.17
N MET A 170 -13.94 4.36 -1.69
CA MET A 170 -12.56 4.01 -1.98
C MET A 170 -11.85 3.45 -0.73
N VAL A 171 -11.99 4.12 0.42
CA VAL A 171 -11.42 3.64 1.70
C VAL A 171 -12.00 2.28 2.10
N ALA A 172 -13.33 2.12 2.03
CA ALA A 172 -13.99 0.87 2.38
C ALA A 172 -13.51 -0.30 1.50
N PHE A 173 -13.35 -0.08 0.19
CA PHE A 173 -12.88 -1.10 -0.73
C PHE A 173 -11.42 -1.52 -0.44
N ILE A 174 -10.53 -0.56 -0.14
CA ILE A 174 -9.14 -0.83 0.29
C ILE A 174 -9.15 -1.71 1.56
N GLN A 175 -9.97 -1.36 2.56
CA GLN A 175 -10.08 -2.14 3.80
C GLN A 175 -10.59 -3.56 3.55
N GLY A 176 -11.53 -3.73 2.61
CA GLY A 176 -12.00 -5.04 2.16
C GLY A 176 -10.87 -5.91 1.58
N LEU A 177 -10.09 -5.37 0.64
CA LEU A 177 -8.95 -6.07 0.04
C LEU A 177 -7.90 -6.47 1.11
N HIS A 178 -7.56 -5.53 2.00
CA HIS A 178 -6.63 -5.78 3.10
C HIS A 178 -7.13 -6.87 4.05
N SER A 179 -8.43 -6.91 4.35
CA SER A 179 -9.05 -7.95 5.18
C SER A 179 -9.01 -9.34 4.53
N ALA A 180 -8.95 -9.42 3.20
CA ALA A 180 -8.68 -10.65 2.48
C ALA A 180 -7.18 -10.98 2.42
N GLY A 181 -6.30 -10.06 2.84
CA GLY A 181 -4.85 -10.14 2.76
C GLY A 181 -4.36 -10.07 1.32
N VAL A 182 -4.88 -9.11 0.56
CA VAL A 182 -4.48 -8.75 -0.81
C VAL A 182 -4.12 -7.27 -0.84
N MET A 183 -3.05 -6.93 -1.54
CA MET A 183 -2.59 -5.54 -1.68
C MET A 183 -3.55 -4.73 -2.55
N ALA A 184 -3.75 -3.47 -2.18
CA ALA A 184 -4.56 -2.51 -2.92
C ALA A 184 -3.67 -1.46 -3.59
N CYS A 185 -4.07 -1.03 -4.78
CA CYS A 185 -3.42 0.04 -5.52
C CYS A 185 -4.45 1.07 -5.96
N VAL A 186 -4.46 2.24 -5.31
CA VAL A 186 -5.39 3.32 -5.65
C VAL A 186 -4.95 4.02 -6.94
N LYS A 187 -5.90 4.37 -7.81
CA LYS A 187 -5.61 4.96 -9.14
C LYS A 187 -6.68 5.97 -9.59
N HIS A 188 -6.41 6.89 -10.52
CA HIS A 188 -5.14 7.16 -11.18
C HIS A 188 -4.63 8.51 -10.69
N TRP A 189 -3.66 8.53 -9.77
CA TRP A 189 -3.13 9.81 -9.27
C TRP A 189 -2.56 10.59 -10.46
N PRO A 190 -2.80 11.91 -10.56
CA PRO A 190 -3.45 12.82 -9.59
C PRO A 190 -4.99 12.93 -9.63
N GLY A 191 -5.66 12.23 -10.56
CA GLY A 191 -7.11 12.30 -10.77
C GLY A 191 -7.45 12.39 -12.25
N HIS A 192 -8.11 11.37 -12.80
CA HIS A 192 -8.49 11.27 -14.22
C HIS A 192 -9.98 11.61 -14.45
N GLY A 193 -10.71 11.91 -13.37
CA GLY A 193 -12.17 12.03 -13.41
C GLY A 193 -12.70 13.24 -14.18
N SER A 194 -11.91 14.31 -14.32
CA SER A 194 -12.24 15.49 -15.13
C SER A 194 -11.91 15.36 -16.62
N SER A 195 -11.30 14.25 -17.05
CA SER A 195 -10.82 14.10 -18.42
C SER A 195 -11.94 14.09 -19.46
N SER A 196 -11.69 14.77 -20.59
CA SER A 196 -12.49 14.65 -21.82
C SER A 196 -11.85 13.74 -22.87
N LYS A 197 -10.66 13.20 -22.57
CA LYS A 197 -9.85 12.39 -23.48
C LYS A 197 -9.46 11.06 -22.83
N ASP A 198 -9.34 10.03 -23.66
CA ASP A 198 -8.88 8.72 -23.22
C ASP A 198 -7.34 8.65 -23.27
N SER A 199 -6.71 8.38 -22.13
CA SER A 199 -5.25 8.22 -22.01
C SER A 199 -4.71 7.05 -22.84
N HIS A 200 -5.55 6.06 -23.18
CA HIS A 200 -5.17 5.00 -24.11
C HIS A 200 -4.90 5.52 -25.52
N ARG A 201 -5.45 6.69 -25.88
CA ARG A 201 -5.42 7.24 -27.25
C ARG A 201 -4.58 8.51 -27.37
N THR A 202 -4.48 9.31 -26.32
CA THR A 202 -3.72 10.57 -26.32
C THR A 202 -3.38 10.99 -24.90
N LEU A 203 -2.37 11.86 -24.73
CA LEU A 203 -2.12 12.51 -23.45
C LEU A 203 -3.27 13.45 -23.08
N PRO A 204 -4.00 13.23 -21.96
CA PRO A 204 -5.01 14.15 -21.46
C PRO A 204 -4.36 15.28 -20.67
N VAL A 205 -4.83 16.51 -20.88
CA VAL A 205 -4.52 17.66 -20.02
C VAL A 205 -5.63 17.78 -18.99
N ILE A 206 -5.29 17.69 -17.71
CA ILE A 206 -6.23 17.62 -16.59
C ILE A 206 -6.01 18.83 -15.68
N ILE A 207 -7.12 19.40 -15.21
CA ILE A 207 -7.15 20.20 -13.99
C ILE A 207 -7.81 19.29 -12.93
N PRO A 208 -7.05 18.69 -12.00
CA PRO A 208 -7.63 17.81 -11.01
C PRO A 208 -8.64 18.54 -10.15
N GLU A 209 -9.69 17.84 -9.75
CA GLU A 209 -10.58 18.35 -8.73
C GLU A 209 -9.82 18.36 -7.39
N LYS A 210 -10.01 19.39 -6.57
CA LYS A 210 -9.29 19.53 -5.29
C LYS A 210 -9.50 18.28 -4.40
N GLY A 211 -10.69 17.70 -4.45
CA GLY A 211 -11.02 16.46 -3.77
C GLY A 211 -10.21 15.24 -4.22
N GLU A 212 -9.74 15.16 -5.47
CA GLU A 212 -8.98 14.00 -5.95
C GLU A 212 -7.63 13.91 -5.23
N LEU A 213 -6.87 15.01 -5.13
CA LEU A 213 -5.60 15.02 -4.41
C LEU A 213 -5.77 14.66 -2.92
N GLU A 214 -6.84 15.14 -2.29
CA GLU A 214 -7.15 14.81 -0.89
C GLU A 214 -7.59 13.34 -0.73
N ALA A 215 -8.25 12.74 -1.74
CA ALA A 215 -8.57 11.32 -1.74
C ALA A 215 -7.30 10.47 -1.69
N PHE A 216 -6.31 10.76 -2.54
CA PHE A 216 -5.04 10.04 -2.54
C PHE A 216 -4.24 10.24 -1.24
N LYS A 217 -4.22 11.46 -0.68
CA LYS A 217 -3.61 11.71 0.65
C LYS A 217 -4.26 10.85 1.73
N LEU A 218 -5.58 10.72 1.72
CA LEU A 218 -6.30 9.90 2.69
C LEU A 218 -6.02 8.41 2.49
N ALA A 219 -5.98 7.92 1.24
CA ALA A 219 -5.63 6.53 0.93
C ALA A 219 -4.23 6.17 1.48
N VAL A 220 -3.25 7.06 1.28
CA VAL A 220 -1.90 6.94 1.85
C VAL A 220 -1.94 6.94 3.38
N LEU A 221 -2.65 7.89 3.99
CA LEU A 221 -2.74 8.00 5.45
C LEU A 221 -3.33 6.74 6.08
N LEU A 222 -4.27 6.09 5.39
CA LEU A 222 -4.92 4.86 5.82
C LEU A 222 -4.17 3.58 5.41
N GLY A 223 -3.00 3.72 4.78
CA GLY A 223 -2.07 2.61 4.57
C GLY A 223 -2.31 1.82 3.28
N VAL A 224 -2.75 2.45 2.19
CA VAL A 224 -2.75 1.81 0.86
C VAL A 224 -1.33 1.34 0.49
N ASP A 225 -1.21 0.19 -0.16
CA ASP A 225 0.10 -0.40 -0.49
C ASP A 225 0.77 0.32 -1.66
N MET A 226 -0.04 0.68 -2.65
CA MET A 226 0.41 1.28 -3.90
C MET A 226 -0.46 2.44 -4.35
N VAL A 227 0.17 3.38 -5.04
CA VAL A 227 -0.53 4.44 -5.79
C VAL A 227 -0.10 4.32 -7.26
N MET A 228 -1.07 4.12 -8.14
CA MET A 228 -0.83 4.18 -9.58
C MET A 228 -0.89 5.62 -10.05
N VAL A 229 0.16 6.05 -10.75
CA VAL A 229 0.27 7.36 -11.37
C VAL A 229 -0.19 7.25 -12.83
N GLY A 230 -1.22 8.01 -13.20
CA GLY A 230 -1.75 8.06 -14.55
C GLY A 230 -0.86 8.86 -15.52
N HIS A 231 -0.96 8.55 -16.81
CA HIS A 231 -0.32 9.37 -17.86
C HIS A 231 -1.15 10.63 -18.15
N LEU A 232 -1.11 11.57 -17.21
CA LEU A 232 -1.88 12.81 -17.22
C LEU A 232 -0.95 14.03 -17.22
N GLU A 233 -1.19 15.00 -18.09
CA GLU A 233 -0.51 16.29 -18.07
C GLU A 233 -1.26 17.23 -17.12
N ILE A 234 -0.54 17.86 -16.18
CA ILE A 234 -1.08 18.90 -15.31
C ILE A 234 -0.22 20.14 -15.47
N LEU A 235 -0.81 21.18 -16.03
CA LEU A 235 -0.12 22.44 -16.32
C LEU A 235 0.58 23.06 -15.09
N ASP A 236 -0.05 22.96 -13.91
CA ASP A 236 0.53 23.46 -12.65
C ASP A 236 1.71 22.62 -12.13
N PHE A 237 1.88 21.40 -12.63
CA PHE A 237 2.95 20.50 -12.24
C PHE A 237 4.06 20.51 -13.30
N ASP A 238 3.73 20.15 -14.55
CA ASP A 238 4.68 19.94 -15.64
C ASP A 238 3.94 19.71 -16.98
N THR A 239 4.63 19.87 -18.10
CA THR A 239 4.11 19.49 -19.44
C THR A 239 4.34 18.02 -19.77
N LEU A 240 5.16 17.33 -18.98
CA LEU A 240 5.32 15.88 -19.06
C LEU A 240 4.11 15.16 -18.45
N PRO A 241 3.76 13.95 -18.93
CA PRO A 241 2.85 13.07 -18.21
C PRO A 241 3.31 12.88 -16.76
N ALA A 242 2.39 12.81 -15.80
CA ALA A 242 2.70 12.74 -14.38
C ALA A 242 3.66 11.59 -14.03
N THR A 243 3.57 10.45 -14.73
CA THR A 243 4.51 9.31 -14.60
C THR A 243 5.95 9.62 -14.98
N LEU A 244 6.18 10.62 -15.83
CA LEU A 244 7.49 11.01 -16.36
C LEU A 244 8.00 12.33 -15.76
N SER A 245 7.17 13.05 -15.00
CA SER A 245 7.51 14.34 -14.41
C SER A 245 8.14 14.18 -13.02
N PRO A 246 9.42 14.57 -12.82
CA PRO A 246 10.02 14.61 -11.50
C PRO A 246 9.29 15.54 -10.53
N ARG A 247 8.68 16.62 -11.04
CA ARG A 247 7.91 17.56 -10.21
C ARG A 247 6.61 16.92 -9.73
N ALA A 248 5.85 16.28 -10.61
CA ALA A 248 4.62 15.59 -10.22
C ALA A 248 4.90 14.48 -9.19
N VAL A 249 5.87 13.60 -9.48
CA VAL A 249 6.22 12.49 -8.57
C VAL A 249 6.76 13.00 -7.23
N LYS A 250 7.50 14.12 -7.21
CA LYS A 250 7.92 14.76 -5.96
C LYS A 250 6.73 15.21 -5.11
N ILE A 251 5.73 15.87 -5.70
CA ILE A 251 4.50 16.29 -5.00
C ILE A 251 3.78 15.09 -4.39
N LEU A 252 3.65 13.98 -5.15
CA LEU A 252 3.08 12.74 -4.62
C LEU A 252 3.92 12.19 -3.47
N ARG A 253 5.25 12.13 -3.64
CA ARG A 253 6.17 11.58 -2.64
C ARG A 253 6.18 12.36 -1.33
N GLU A 254 5.95 13.68 -1.35
CA GLU A 254 5.91 14.52 -0.15
C GLU A 254 4.88 14.05 0.88
N PHE A 255 3.71 13.56 0.45
CA PHE A 255 2.71 12.99 1.35
C PHE A 255 2.72 11.46 1.39
N ALA A 256 3.07 10.79 0.30
CA ALA A 256 3.17 9.32 0.25
C ALA A 256 4.28 8.77 1.16
N GLY A 257 5.38 9.53 1.28
CA GLY A 257 6.60 9.10 1.94
C GLY A 257 7.19 7.83 1.32
N ASP A 258 8.04 7.14 2.08
CA ASP A 258 8.65 5.87 1.66
C ASP A 258 7.83 4.64 2.08
N GLY A 259 6.63 4.86 2.61
CA GLY A 259 5.72 3.81 3.06
C GLY A 259 4.97 3.13 1.92
N VAL A 260 4.78 3.85 0.81
CA VAL A 260 3.91 3.48 -0.32
C VAL A 260 4.74 3.31 -1.58
N VAL A 261 4.43 2.28 -2.36
CA VAL A 261 5.06 2.02 -3.65
C VAL A 261 4.32 2.80 -4.74
N LEU A 262 5.06 3.56 -5.56
CA LEU A 262 4.51 4.28 -6.69
C LEU A 262 4.67 3.42 -7.95
N ILE A 263 3.56 3.11 -8.60
CA ILE A 263 3.52 2.33 -9.84
C ILE A 263 3.03 3.19 -11.01
N THR A 264 3.61 3.02 -12.19
CA THR A 264 3.09 3.71 -13.40
C THR A 264 1.78 3.06 -13.84
N ASP A 265 0.90 3.83 -14.48
CA ASP A 265 -0.04 3.27 -15.46
C ASP A 265 0.74 2.61 -16.63
N ASP A 266 0.04 1.95 -17.54
CA ASP A 266 0.67 1.14 -18.59
C ASP A 266 1.52 1.97 -19.57
N MET A 267 2.83 1.77 -19.53
CA MET A 267 3.80 2.45 -20.39
C MET A 267 3.62 2.15 -21.88
N CYS A 268 2.80 1.16 -22.24
CA CYS A 268 2.41 0.88 -23.63
C CYS A 268 1.28 1.79 -24.15
N MET A 269 0.68 2.64 -23.33
CA MET A 269 -0.40 3.57 -23.74
C MET A 269 0.11 4.72 -24.61
N HIS A 270 -0.72 5.20 -25.55
CA HIS A 270 -0.36 6.27 -26.49
C HIS A 270 -0.14 7.66 -25.84
N ALA A 271 -0.52 7.83 -24.56
CA ALA A 271 -0.16 9.02 -23.78
C ALA A 271 1.37 9.13 -23.54
N VAL A 272 2.10 8.02 -23.58
CA VAL A 272 3.57 7.98 -23.48
C VAL A 272 4.17 8.00 -24.89
N ARG A 273 4.54 9.19 -25.38
CA ARG A 273 5.06 9.38 -26.75
C ARG A 273 6.60 9.31 -26.85
N TYR A 274 7.21 8.42 -26.08
CA TYR A 274 8.66 8.20 -26.08
C TYR A 274 8.99 6.75 -26.39
N PRO A 275 10.17 6.46 -26.98
CA PRO A 275 10.66 5.09 -27.06
C PRO A 275 10.71 4.45 -25.67
N MET A 276 10.32 3.18 -25.57
CA MET A 276 10.15 2.47 -24.28
C MET A 276 11.35 2.64 -23.34
N TYR A 277 12.57 2.39 -23.84
CA TYR A 277 13.80 2.53 -23.03
C TYR A 277 13.98 3.94 -22.43
N ARG A 278 13.61 4.98 -23.18
CA ARG A 278 13.70 6.38 -22.75
C ARG A 278 12.59 6.70 -21.76
N ALA A 279 11.36 6.25 -22.03
CA ALA A 279 10.21 6.47 -21.16
C ALA A 279 10.42 5.84 -19.77
N VAL A 280 10.91 4.59 -19.73
CA VAL A 280 11.21 3.88 -18.48
C VAL A 280 12.33 4.58 -17.71
N ARG A 281 13.41 5.00 -18.40
CA ARG A 281 14.48 5.78 -17.76
C ARG A 281 13.94 7.09 -17.15
N MET A 282 13.06 7.80 -17.86
CA MET A 282 12.45 9.04 -17.37
C MET A 282 11.56 8.80 -16.13
N ALA A 283 10.74 7.74 -16.14
CA ALA A 283 9.90 7.38 -14.99
C ALA A 283 10.73 7.07 -13.73
N ILE A 284 11.82 6.31 -13.88
CA ILE A 284 12.74 6.01 -12.78
C ILE A 284 13.42 7.29 -12.27
N LEU A 285 13.87 8.18 -13.17
CA LEU A 285 14.45 9.48 -12.78
C LEU A 285 13.44 10.42 -12.11
N ALA A 286 12.15 10.28 -12.44
CA ALA A 286 11.07 11.00 -11.77
C ALA A 286 10.84 10.48 -10.34
N GLY A 287 11.16 9.22 -10.05
CA GLY A 287 11.03 8.60 -8.73
C GLY A 287 9.93 7.54 -8.62
N MET A 288 9.50 6.99 -9.76
CA MET A 288 8.60 5.83 -9.81
C MET A 288 9.32 4.58 -9.32
N ASP A 289 8.61 3.74 -8.56
CA ASP A 289 9.18 2.51 -8.00
C ASP A 289 8.95 1.31 -8.92
N VAL A 290 7.71 1.11 -9.38
CA VAL A 290 7.32 0.01 -10.28
C VAL A 290 6.88 0.54 -11.63
N ILE A 291 7.34 -0.11 -12.70
CA ILE A 291 7.05 0.25 -14.08
C ILE A 291 6.19 -0.85 -14.71
N LEU A 292 4.95 -0.51 -15.07
CA LEU A 292 4.01 -1.42 -15.71
C LEU A 292 4.21 -1.42 -17.22
N ILE A 293 4.43 -2.60 -17.81
CA ILE A 293 4.57 -2.79 -19.27
C ILE A 293 3.66 -3.95 -19.67
N SER A 294 2.46 -3.66 -20.19
CA SER A 294 1.46 -4.67 -20.56
C SER A 294 1.82 -5.48 -21.82
N ARG A 295 2.68 -4.90 -22.68
CA ARG A 295 2.97 -5.34 -24.05
C ARG A 295 1.76 -5.31 -24.99
N TYR A 296 0.70 -4.59 -24.64
CA TYR A 296 -0.43 -4.40 -25.54
C TYR A 296 -0.04 -3.46 -26.68
N GLY A 297 -0.15 -3.93 -27.92
CA GLY A 297 0.16 -3.12 -29.11
C GLY A 297 1.63 -2.72 -29.30
N VAL A 298 2.53 -3.08 -28.37
CA VAL A 298 3.95 -2.69 -28.38
C VAL A 298 4.82 -3.91 -28.13
N LYS A 299 5.77 -4.18 -29.04
CA LYS A 299 6.79 -5.21 -28.85
C LYS A 299 7.93 -4.67 -27.98
N VAL A 300 8.11 -5.25 -26.79
CA VAL A 300 9.19 -4.92 -25.87
C VAL A 300 9.95 -6.19 -25.50
N ASP A 301 11.27 -6.12 -25.60
CA ASP A 301 12.21 -7.14 -25.13
C ASP A 301 12.74 -6.68 -23.76
N PRO A 302 12.34 -7.31 -22.64
CA PRO A 302 12.80 -6.92 -21.31
C PRO A 302 14.30 -7.10 -21.12
N GLY A 303 14.93 -8.11 -21.72
CA GLY A 303 16.36 -8.34 -21.55
C GLY A 303 17.18 -7.17 -22.10
N LYS A 304 16.83 -6.70 -23.31
CA LYS A 304 17.44 -5.50 -23.90
C LYS A 304 17.17 -4.25 -23.06
N LEU A 305 15.95 -4.11 -22.53
CA LEU A 305 15.58 -2.99 -21.67
C LEU A 305 16.39 -3.01 -20.36
N ILE A 306 16.48 -4.16 -19.69
CA ILE A 306 17.22 -4.35 -18.45
C ILE A 306 18.70 -4.06 -18.67
N HIS A 307 19.32 -4.57 -19.75
CA HIS A 307 20.72 -4.27 -20.07
C HIS A 307 20.96 -2.76 -20.28
N TYR A 308 20.11 -2.08 -21.05
CA TYR A 308 20.23 -0.63 -21.24
C TYR A 308 20.14 0.14 -19.91
N LEU A 309 19.17 -0.20 -19.05
CA LEU A 309 18.99 0.46 -17.76
C LEU A 309 20.10 0.08 -16.76
N THR A 310 20.70 -1.10 -16.89
CA THR A 310 21.87 -1.52 -16.11
C THR A 310 23.07 -0.64 -16.45
N SER A 311 23.33 -0.38 -17.74
CA SER A 311 24.37 0.59 -18.12
C SER A 311 24.09 2.00 -17.58
N CYS A 312 22.82 2.42 -17.51
CA CYS A 312 22.44 3.67 -16.86
C CYS A 312 22.73 3.64 -15.35
N TYR A 313 22.44 2.54 -14.66
CA TYR A 313 22.74 2.35 -13.23
C TYR A 313 24.24 2.43 -12.93
N GLU A 314 25.06 1.87 -13.81
CA GLU A 314 26.52 1.88 -13.66
C GLU A 314 27.14 3.27 -13.92
N THR A 315 26.53 4.09 -14.76
CA THR A 315 27.13 5.35 -15.23
C THR A 315 26.49 6.62 -14.64
N ASP A 316 25.23 6.57 -14.19
CA ASP A 316 24.47 7.73 -13.69
C ASP A 316 24.15 7.53 -12.20
N SER A 317 24.86 8.26 -11.34
CA SER A 317 24.71 8.14 -9.87
C SER A 317 23.33 8.53 -9.35
N ARG A 318 22.64 9.45 -10.04
CA ARG A 318 21.26 9.83 -9.70
C ARG A 318 20.30 8.71 -10.06
N PHE A 319 20.46 8.13 -11.26
CA PHE A 319 19.67 6.98 -11.68
C PHE A 319 19.87 5.81 -10.72
N ARG A 320 21.12 5.50 -10.37
CA ARG A 320 21.48 4.46 -9.38
C ARG A 320 20.74 4.63 -8.06
N LYS A 321 20.80 5.84 -7.48
CA LYS A 321 20.13 6.15 -6.21
C LYS A 321 18.62 5.93 -6.32
N ASN A 322 17.98 6.38 -7.40
CA ASN A 322 16.55 6.21 -7.59
C ASN A 322 16.15 4.73 -7.70
N VAL A 323 16.96 3.92 -8.40
CA VAL A 323 16.76 2.47 -8.47
C VAL A 323 16.89 1.84 -7.07
N ASP A 324 17.97 2.13 -6.34
CA ASP A 324 18.19 1.57 -5.00
C ASP A 324 17.04 1.92 -4.03
N ASP A 325 16.59 3.17 -4.03
CA ASP A 325 15.48 3.63 -3.20
C ASP A 325 14.16 2.93 -3.60
N ALA A 326 13.91 2.78 -4.90
CA ALA A 326 12.73 2.11 -5.43
C ALA A 326 12.67 0.63 -5.05
N VAL A 327 13.76 -0.11 -5.29
CA VAL A 327 13.83 -1.54 -4.95
C VAL A 327 13.70 -1.73 -3.45
N LEU A 328 14.28 -0.84 -2.63
CA LEU A 328 14.09 -0.89 -1.18
C LEU A 328 12.60 -0.77 -0.79
N ARG A 329 11.84 0.15 -1.41
CA ARG A 329 10.38 0.27 -1.16
C ARG A 329 9.62 -0.97 -1.64
N ILE A 330 9.96 -1.52 -2.80
CA ILE A 330 9.36 -2.75 -3.34
C ILE A 330 9.56 -3.93 -2.39
N ILE A 331 10.80 -4.18 -1.96
CA ILE A 331 11.11 -5.30 -1.07
C ILE A 331 10.43 -5.11 0.30
N LYS A 332 10.41 -3.88 0.84
CA LYS A 332 9.64 -3.57 2.06
C LYS A 332 8.15 -3.87 1.90
N CYS A 333 7.56 -3.51 0.76
CA CYS A 333 6.16 -3.81 0.47
C CYS A 333 5.90 -5.33 0.42
N LYS A 334 6.78 -6.09 -0.26
CA LYS A 334 6.70 -7.56 -0.30
C LYS A 334 6.81 -8.20 1.10
N ILE A 335 7.70 -7.69 1.95
CA ILE A 335 7.86 -8.15 3.34
C ILE A 335 6.60 -7.84 4.17
N ARG A 336 6.13 -6.59 4.15
CA ARG A 336 4.94 -6.16 4.90
C ARG A 336 3.68 -6.93 4.50
N ASN A 337 3.60 -7.37 3.25
CA ASN A 337 2.46 -8.15 2.77
C ASN A 337 2.67 -9.67 2.89
N GLY A 338 3.74 -10.11 3.55
CA GLY A 338 3.99 -11.52 3.87
C GLY A 338 4.43 -12.37 2.68
N LEU A 339 4.80 -11.75 1.56
CA LEU A 339 5.38 -12.45 0.41
C LEU A 339 6.79 -12.94 0.78
N ILE A 340 7.58 -12.07 1.42
CA ILE A 340 8.91 -12.42 1.92
C ILE A 340 8.81 -12.64 3.43
N LYS A 341 9.15 -13.84 3.88
CA LYS A 341 9.15 -14.19 5.32
C LYS A 341 10.36 -13.56 6.02
N VAL A 342 10.17 -13.15 7.26
CA VAL A 342 11.25 -12.66 8.13
C VAL A 342 11.29 -13.50 9.40
N ASP A 343 12.49 -13.84 9.86
CA ASP A 343 12.68 -14.53 11.13
C ASP A 343 12.38 -13.56 12.29
N THR A 344 11.39 -13.93 13.10
CA THR A 344 10.89 -13.10 14.21
C THR A 344 11.70 -13.25 15.50
N ALA A 345 12.75 -14.07 15.53
CA ALA A 345 13.57 -14.32 16.72
C ALA A 345 14.16 -13.06 17.37
N TYR A 346 14.30 -11.95 16.61
CA TYR A 346 14.92 -10.69 17.07
C TYR A 346 13.94 -9.65 17.67
N ALA A 347 12.65 -9.96 17.84
CA ALA A 347 11.65 -8.99 18.27
C ALA A 347 11.64 -8.64 19.79
N GLY A 348 12.58 -9.15 20.60
CA GLY A 348 12.32 -9.47 22.01
C GLY A 348 13.12 -8.83 23.15
N GLU A 349 13.93 -7.78 23.00
CA GLU A 349 14.67 -7.20 24.14
C GLU A 349 14.25 -5.75 24.47
N PHE A 350 13.57 -5.55 25.62
CA PHE A 350 13.30 -4.23 26.21
C PHE A 350 13.51 -4.22 27.74
N LYS A 351 13.92 -3.08 28.30
CA LYS A 351 14.17 -2.87 29.73
C LYS A 351 13.33 -1.70 30.25
N ARG A 352 12.64 -1.84 31.39
CA ARG A 352 11.77 -0.80 31.98
C ARG A 352 12.36 -0.22 33.26
N GLU A 353 12.25 1.08 33.45
CA GLU A 353 12.60 1.80 34.68
C GLU A 353 11.44 2.72 35.11
N THR A 354 11.08 2.70 36.39
CA THR A 354 9.97 3.52 36.94
C THR A 354 10.53 4.81 37.54
N LEU A 355 10.04 5.97 37.08
CA LEU A 355 10.47 7.30 37.52
C LEU A 355 9.43 7.93 38.47
N ARG A 356 9.84 8.91 39.29
CA ARG A 356 8.97 9.63 40.23
C ARG A 356 7.69 10.22 39.60
N ARG A 357 7.75 10.62 38.32
CA ARG A 357 6.62 11.21 37.55
C ARG A 357 6.31 10.51 36.21
N GLY A 358 6.82 9.29 35.97
CA GLY A 358 6.60 8.59 34.69
C GLY A 358 7.16 7.17 34.61
N VAL A 359 7.02 6.54 33.45
CA VAL A 359 7.63 5.23 33.14
C VAL A 359 8.59 5.42 31.97
N ARG A 360 9.79 4.84 32.10
CA ARG A 360 10.83 4.80 31.08
C ARG A 360 10.88 3.39 30.49
N ILE A 361 10.75 3.28 29.18
CA ILE A 361 11.03 2.03 28.46
C ILE A 361 12.28 2.27 27.62
N CYS A 362 13.33 1.52 27.92
CA CYS A 362 14.56 1.43 27.15
C CYS A 362 14.40 0.32 26.10
N LEU A 363 14.44 0.74 24.85
CA LEU A 363 14.43 -0.13 23.68
C LEU A 363 15.83 -0.12 23.10
N ARG A 364 16.34 -1.25 22.63
CA ARG A 364 17.62 -1.26 21.89
C ARG A 364 17.50 -0.60 20.50
N TYR A 365 16.27 -0.45 20.00
CA TYR A 365 15.96 0.09 18.67
C TYR A 365 14.71 1.01 18.70
N PRO A 366 14.60 2.03 17.83
CA PRO A 366 13.47 2.97 17.85
C PRO A 366 12.20 2.35 17.25
N LEU A 367 11.03 2.79 17.72
CA LEU A 367 9.72 2.49 17.13
C LEU A 367 9.34 3.62 16.16
N ASP A 368 8.91 3.32 14.94
CA ASP A 368 8.45 4.35 14.00
C ASP A 368 7.14 5.00 14.48
N MET A 369 7.03 6.30 14.24
CA MET A 369 5.90 7.15 14.57
C MET A 369 4.73 6.84 13.66
N LYS A 370 3.88 5.88 14.05
CA LYS A 370 2.48 5.81 13.66
C LYS A 370 1.74 4.81 14.55
N ASN A 371 0.88 5.35 15.40
CA ASN A 371 -0.29 4.71 16.02
C ASN A 371 -0.13 3.90 17.34
N THR A 372 -1.27 3.90 18.02
CA THR A 372 -1.64 3.67 19.42
C THR A 372 -1.12 2.41 20.13
N VAL A 373 -0.64 2.60 21.37
CA VAL A 373 -0.43 1.53 22.36
C VAL A 373 -1.67 1.39 23.24
N VAL A 374 -2.13 0.16 23.50
CA VAL A 374 -3.26 -0.10 24.41
C VAL A 374 -2.78 -0.75 25.70
N VAL A 375 -3.10 -0.13 26.84
CA VAL A 375 -2.77 -0.64 28.18
C VAL A 375 -4.03 -1.08 28.94
N VAL A 376 -3.97 -2.25 29.59
CA VAL A 376 -5.04 -2.80 30.46
C VAL A 376 -4.48 -3.16 31.85
N LYS A 377 -5.28 -3.01 32.91
CA LYS A 377 -4.85 -3.06 34.32
C LYS A 377 -5.18 -4.34 35.11
N ASN A 378 -5.86 -5.36 34.54
CA ASN A 378 -6.35 -6.51 35.33
C ASN A 378 -6.17 -7.87 34.62
N PRO A 379 -5.69 -8.93 35.30
CA PRO A 379 -5.58 -10.29 34.76
C PRO A 379 -6.84 -10.96 34.25
N TYR A 380 -8.02 -10.69 34.79
CA TYR A 380 -9.27 -11.19 34.21
C TYR A 380 -9.56 -10.56 32.85
N GLN A 381 -9.18 -9.29 32.68
CA GLN A 381 -9.31 -8.58 31.41
C GLN A 381 -8.25 -9.03 30.39
N GLY A 382 -7.06 -9.43 30.87
CA GLY A 382 -6.03 -10.08 30.06
C GLY A 382 -6.57 -11.36 29.41
N LYS A 383 -7.10 -12.29 30.22
CA LYS A 383 -7.65 -13.59 29.75
C LYS A 383 -8.72 -13.44 28.67
N ILE A 384 -9.62 -12.46 28.79
CA ILE A 384 -10.62 -12.14 27.76
C ILE A 384 -9.97 -11.78 26.41
N LEU A 385 -8.83 -11.07 26.44
CA LEU A 385 -8.06 -10.74 25.23
C LEU A 385 -7.28 -11.95 24.69
N GLU A 386 -6.82 -12.84 25.57
CA GLU A 386 -6.18 -14.12 25.20
C GLU A 386 -7.15 -15.05 24.48
N ASP A 387 -8.36 -15.19 25.02
CA ASP A 387 -9.47 -15.98 24.45
C ASP A 387 -9.94 -15.41 23.09
N MET A 388 -9.67 -14.12 22.82
CA MET A 388 -9.88 -13.47 21.52
C MET A 388 -8.74 -13.74 20.51
N GLY A 389 -7.71 -14.51 20.89
CA GLY A 389 -6.58 -14.89 20.03
C GLY A 389 -5.52 -13.81 19.86
N LEU A 390 -5.55 -12.74 20.67
CA LEU A 390 -4.55 -11.69 20.65
C LEU A 390 -3.28 -12.18 21.34
N ARG A 391 -2.09 -11.76 20.92
CA ARG A 391 -0.83 -12.03 21.65
C ARG A 391 -0.46 -10.82 22.50
N TRP A 392 0.07 -11.04 23.69
CA TRP A 392 0.42 -9.99 24.65
C TRP A 392 1.74 -10.29 25.37
N ILE A 393 2.23 -9.31 26.12
CA ILE A 393 3.40 -9.45 26.99
C ILE A 393 2.93 -9.30 28.44
N THR A 394 3.23 -10.30 29.27
CA THR A 394 2.85 -10.31 30.70
C THR A 394 4.01 -9.79 31.55
N TYR A 395 3.79 -8.74 32.34
CA TYR A 395 4.76 -8.24 33.32
C TYR A 395 4.20 -8.41 34.73
N LYS A 396 4.91 -9.17 35.59
CA LYS A 396 4.63 -9.25 37.04
C LYS A 396 5.45 -8.17 37.75
N ASP A 397 4.79 -7.11 38.19
CA ASP A 397 5.39 -6.09 39.06
C ASP A 397 5.38 -6.61 40.51
N LYS A 398 6.46 -6.39 41.29
CA LYS A 398 6.56 -6.84 42.69
C LYS A 398 6.04 -5.81 43.70
N ILE A 399 5.63 -4.61 43.26
CA ILE A 399 5.35 -3.47 44.15
C ILE A 399 3.88 -3.01 44.11
N GLU A 400 3.14 -3.23 43.02
CA GLU A 400 1.67 -3.06 42.95
C GLU A 400 1.03 -4.38 42.52
N PRO A 401 0.01 -4.94 43.22
CA PRO A 401 -0.63 -6.18 42.80
C PRO A 401 -1.49 -5.92 41.55
N GLY A 402 -0.96 -6.24 40.38
CA GLY A 402 -1.71 -6.17 39.12
C GLY A 402 -0.83 -6.33 37.88
N ASN A 403 -1.28 -7.17 36.94
CA ASN A 403 -0.61 -7.34 35.66
C ASN A 403 -0.92 -6.16 34.73
N THR A 404 0.10 -5.62 34.06
CA THR A 404 -0.04 -4.63 32.98
C THR A 404 0.04 -5.34 31.63
N TYR A 405 -0.95 -5.12 30.77
CA TYR A 405 -1.04 -5.75 29.44
C TYR A 405 -0.82 -4.73 28.35
N ILE A 406 0.06 -5.03 27.40
CA ILE A 406 0.36 -4.19 26.23
C ILE A 406 -0.14 -4.91 24.98
N LEU A 407 -1.09 -4.28 24.28
CA LEU A 407 -1.53 -4.71 22.96
C LEU A 407 -1.05 -3.70 21.91
N LEU A 408 -0.35 -4.20 20.91
CA LEU A 408 0.20 -3.41 19.82
C LEU A 408 -0.74 -3.52 18.61
N TYR A 409 -1.24 -2.37 18.15
CA TYR A 409 -1.95 -2.21 16.87
C TYR A 409 -3.15 -3.15 16.63
N PRO A 410 -4.23 -3.09 17.44
CA PRO A 410 -5.45 -3.80 17.11
C PRO A 410 -6.05 -3.25 15.79
N SER A 411 -6.52 -4.14 14.90
CA SER A 411 -7.37 -3.74 13.77
C SER A 411 -8.62 -3.00 14.28
N PHE A 412 -9.29 -2.21 13.43
CA PHE A 412 -10.49 -1.48 13.86
C PHE A 412 -11.60 -2.43 14.37
N ASP A 413 -11.79 -3.59 13.71
CA ASP A 413 -12.69 -4.64 14.19
C ASP A 413 -12.24 -5.21 15.54
N THR A 414 -10.93 -5.48 15.70
CA THR A 414 -10.36 -5.92 16.98
C THR A 414 -10.61 -4.89 18.08
N TRP A 415 -10.45 -3.59 17.79
CA TRP A 415 -10.71 -2.51 18.73
C TRP A 415 -12.19 -2.43 19.12
N LEU A 416 -13.11 -2.56 18.17
CA LEU A 416 -14.55 -2.61 18.43
C LEU A 416 -14.94 -3.83 19.26
N ARG A 417 -14.35 -4.99 18.97
CA ARG A 417 -14.56 -6.22 19.76
C ARG A 417 -14.04 -6.04 21.18
N ILE A 418 -12.86 -5.44 21.37
CA ILE A 418 -12.31 -5.12 22.69
C ILE A 418 -13.23 -4.15 23.45
N LYS A 419 -13.73 -3.10 22.80
CA LYS A 419 -14.71 -2.17 23.39
C LYS A 419 -15.97 -2.89 23.91
N LYS A 420 -16.46 -3.89 23.18
CA LYS A 420 -17.65 -4.69 23.55
C LYS A 420 -17.41 -5.59 24.77
N THR A 421 -16.17 -5.90 25.11
CA THR A 421 -15.84 -6.72 26.29
C THR A 421 -15.89 -5.95 27.61
N GLY A 422 -16.04 -4.62 27.58
CA GLY A 422 -15.96 -3.78 28.78
C GLY A 422 -14.55 -3.62 29.35
N VAL A 423 -13.53 -4.18 28.67
CA VAL A 423 -12.13 -4.03 29.04
C VAL A 423 -11.71 -2.56 28.90
N ARG A 424 -11.16 -1.99 29.98
CA ARG A 424 -10.73 -0.59 29.99
C ARG A 424 -9.39 -0.46 29.28
N CYS A 425 -9.44 0.08 28.06
CA CYS A 425 -8.28 0.33 27.22
C CYS A 425 -7.89 1.81 27.23
N ILE A 426 -6.61 2.09 27.44
CA ILE A 426 -6.07 3.46 27.32
C ILE A 426 -5.24 3.52 26.03
N PRO A 427 -5.67 4.31 25.02
CA PRO A 427 -4.84 4.59 23.86
C PRO A 427 -3.74 5.57 24.25
N VAL A 428 -2.48 5.17 24.13
CA VAL A 428 -1.34 6.03 24.38
C VAL A 428 -0.71 6.40 23.05
N LEU A 429 -0.75 7.69 22.72
CA LEU A 429 0.09 8.26 21.67
C LEU A 429 1.52 8.31 22.24
N ALA A 430 2.46 7.66 21.57
CA ALA A 430 3.86 7.72 21.98
C ALA A 430 4.36 9.17 21.89
N SER A 431 4.94 9.69 22.98
CA SER A 431 5.83 10.87 22.91
C SER A 431 7.05 10.51 22.03
N PRO A 432 7.69 11.46 21.32
CA PRO A 432 8.90 11.17 20.56
C PRO A 432 9.94 10.47 21.43
N TYR A 433 10.53 9.40 20.90
CA TYR A 433 11.62 8.69 21.54
C TYR A 433 12.90 9.55 21.52
N LYS A 434 13.74 9.46 22.57
CA LYS A 434 15.09 10.07 22.57
C LYS A 434 16.15 8.97 22.65
N LYS A 435 17.18 9.06 21.82
CA LYS A 435 18.35 8.17 21.86
C LYS A 435 19.30 8.62 22.97
N TYR A 436 19.72 7.71 23.85
CA TYR A 436 20.74 7.91 24.87
C TYR A 436 21.71 6.73 24.83
N GLY A 437 22.93 6.97 24.33
CA GLY A 437 23.88 5.87 24.05
C GLY A 437 23.34 4.89 23.01
N ASP A 438 23.32 3.60 23.34
CA ASP A 438 22.78 2.52 22.49
C ASP A 438 21.29 2.24 22.74
N GLU A 439 20.63 3.00 23.62
CA GLU A 439 19.23 2.80 23.99
C GLU A 439 18.32 3.93 23.49
N TRP A 440 17.08 3.58 23.19
CA TRP A 440 15.98 4.47 22.82
C TRP A 440 14.98 4.54 23.96
N ILE A 441 14.66 5.76 24.40
CA ILE A 441 13.85 6.00 25.58
C ILE A 441 12.49 6.55 25.17
N VAL A 442 11.42 5.85 25.59
CA VAL A 442 10.04 6.33 25.51
C VAL A 442 9.54 6.69 26.91
N THR A 443 8.97 7.88 27.07
CA THR A 443 8.50 8.40 28.37
C THR A 443 7.00 8.70 28.33
N PHE A 444 6.28 8.33 29.39
CA PHE A 444 4.85 8.62 29.55
C PHE A 444 4.57 9.39 30.85
N GLN A 445 3.63 10.34 30.82
CA GLN A 445 3.16 11.08 32.00
C GLN A 445 2.20 10.24 32.84
N ARG A 446 2.37 10.25 34.17
CA ARG A 446 1.64 9.38 35.10
C ARG A 446 0.12 9.65 35.18
N ASN A 447 -0.41 10.81 34.73
CA ASN A 447 -1.82 11.24 34.90
C ASN A 447 -2.35 12.26 33.85
N TYR A 448 -2.40 11.96 32.54
CA TYR A 448 -2.89 12.93 31.54
C TYR A 448 -4.44 13.10 31.56
N PRO A 449 -5.00 14.33 31.60
CA PRO A 449 -6.45 14.54 31.64
C PRO A 449 -7.09 14.43 30.25
N LEU A 450 -7.87 13.36 30.04
CA LEU A 450 -8.53 13.01 28.77
C LEU A 450 -9.45 14.10 28.17
N ARG A 451 -10.02 15.00 28.98
CA ARG A 451 -10.95 16.04 28.53
C ARG A 451 -10.30 17.11 27.64
N LEU A 452 -9.03 17.48 27.91
CA LEU A 452 -8.28 18.45 27.13
C LEU A 452 -7.83 17.87 25.77
N LEU A 453 -7.51 16.56 25.75
CA LEU A 453 -7.16 15.83 24.54
C LEU A 453 -8.35 15.73 23.57
N PHE A 454 -9.54 15.45 24.10
CA PHE A 454 -10.76 15.44 23.29
C PHE A 454 -11.15 16.83 22.80
N GLN A 455 -10.90 17.89 23.56
CA GLN A 455 -11.21 19.27 23.15
C GLN A 455 -10.31 19.74 21.99
N VAL A 456 -9.00 19.45 22.03
CA VAL A 456 -8.06 19.79 20.94
C VAL A 456 -8.29 18.95 19.67
N LEU A 457 -8.66 17.68 19.82
CA LEU A 457 -9.00 16.80 18.69
C LEU A 457 -10.37 17.14 18.08
N TYR A 458 -11.33 17.61 18.89
CA TYR A 458 -12.65 18.05 18.42
C TYR A 458 -12.55 19.40 17.70
N GLU A 459 -11.87 20.41 18.27
CA GLU A 459 -11.75 21.75 17.67
C GLU A 459 -10.96 21.76 16.35
N ARG A 460 -9.96 20.89 16.16
CA ARG A 460 -9.19 20.82 14.91
C ARG A 460 -9.82 20.00 13.79
N VAL A 461 -10.74 19.09 14.10
CA VAL A 461 -11.36 18.20 13.10
C VAL A 461 -12.76 18.67 12.73
N TYR A 462 -13.51 19.28 13.65
CA TYR A 462 -14.86 19.77 13.36
C TYR A 462 -14.87 21.08 12.54
N ALA A 463 -13.93 22.00 12.79
CA ALA A 463 -13.87 23.30 12.10
C ALA A 463 -13.48 23.20 10.61
N THR A 464 -12.90 22.08 10.17
CA THR A 464 -12.43 21.91 8.79
C THR A 464 -13.47 21.24 7.88
N PHE A 465 -14.48 20.55 8.42
CA PHE A 465 -15.33 19.68 7.61
C PHE A 465 -16.83 20.01 7.60
N PHE A 466 -17.35 20.90 8.46
CA PHE A 466 -18.77 21.29 8.43
C PHE A 466 -19.00 22.73 8.90
N PRO A 467 -19.33 23.70 8.02
CA PRO A 467 -20.05 24.89 8.45
C PRO A 467 -21.51 24.50 8.69
N ILE A 468 -21.98 24.65 9.93
CA ILE A 468 -23.42 24.65 10.22
C ILE A 468 -23.95 26.02 9.74
N LYS A 469 -25.11 25.99 9.05
CA LYS A 469 -25.79 27.13 8.40
C LYS A 469 -25.68 28.48 9.10
#